data_AF-A0A920P8L4-F1
#
_entry.id   AF-A0A920P8L4-F1
#
_cell.length_a   1.000
_cell.length_b   1.000
_cell.length_c   1.000
_cell.angle_alpha   90.00
_cell.angle_beta   90.00
_cell.angle_gamma   90.00
#
_symmetry.space_group_name_H-M   'P 1'
#
loop_
_entity.id
_entity.type
_entity.pdbx_description
1 polymer ?
#
loop_
_entity_poly.entity_id
_entity_poly.type
_entity_poly.pdbx_seq_one_letter_code
_entity_poly.pdbx_strand_id
1 'polypeptide(L)'
;MRLFKETEPFSVKGSWFELNEASLQLRCYQEPHLPVVVASVQSPAGVTVAGKHGAGVISLSVPRDMVRKTTLKDQWTIAGEICCRTWADG
;
A
#
# COMPACT_ATOMS: atom_id res chain seq x y z
N MET A 1 3.77 6.04 -4.47
CA MET A 1 2.83 7.17 -4.38
C MET A 1 3.28 8.41 -5.16
N ARG A 2 4.12 8.26 -6.22
CA ARG A 2 4.72 9.39 -6.94
C ARG A 2 3.67 10.30 -7.58
N LEU A 3 2.71 9.72 -8.30
CA LEU A 3 1.65 10.47 -8.97
C LEU A 3 0.82 11.39 -8.05
N PHE A 4 0.60 10.99 -6.79
CA PHE A 4 -0.15 11.81 -5.85
C PHE A 4 0.69 12.90 -5.16
N LYS A 5 2.02 12.73 -5.12
CA LYS A 5 2.93 13.61 -4.37
C LYS A 5 3.71 14.57 -5.25
N GLU A 6 4.10 14.15 -6.45
CA GLU A 6 4.96 14.92 -7.33
C GLU A 6 4.17 16.03 -8.04
N THR A 7 4.78 17.20 -8.08
CA THR A 7 4.21 18.37 -8.75
C THR A 7 4.62 18.50 -10.20
N GLU A 8 5.79 17.99 -10.53
CA GLU A 8 6.36 18.00 -11.87
C GLU A 8 5.92 16.77 -12.68
N PRO A 9 5.73 16.91 -14.00
CA PRO A 9 5.45 15.77 -14.87
C PRO A 9 6.57 14.73 -14.83
N PHE A 10 6.21 13.45 -14.84
CA PHE A 10 7.21 12.38 -14.87
C PHE A 10 6.85 11.27 -15.86
N SER A 11 7.89 10.63 -16.39
CA SER A 11 7.76 9.45 -17.25
C SER A 11 8.20 8.20 -16.50
N VAL A 12 7.47 7.10 -16.67
CA VAL A 12 7.85 5.80 -16.10
C VAL A 12 7.36 4.65 -16.98
N LYS A 13 8.24 3.67 -17.21
CA LYS A 13 7.89 2.40 -17.84
C LYS A 13 7.66 1.36 -16.76
N GLY A 14 6.41 0.94 -16.62
CA GLY A 14 6.01 -0.22 -15.84
C GLY A 14 6.03 -1.49 -16.70
N SER A 15 5.81 -2.65 -16.06
CA SER A 15 5.78 -3.95 -16.74
C SER A 15 4.59 -4.14 -17.68
N TRP A 16 3.50 -3.40 -17.48
CA TRP A 16 2.27 -3.48 -18.30
C TRP A 16 1.72 -2.11 -18.71
N PHE A 17 2.44 -1.02 -18.42
CA PHE A 17 2.01 0.34 -18.74
C PHE A 17 3.21 1.27 -18.91
N GLU A 18 3.01 2.36 -19.62
CA GLU A 18 3.99 3.44 -19.75
C GLU A 18 3.29 4.78 -19.51
N LEU A 19 3.91 5.63 -18.69
CA LEU A 19 3.52 7.01 -18.47
C LEU A 19 4.54 7.90 -19.17
N ASN A 20 4.04 8.84 -19.97
CA ASN A 20 4.83 9.84 -20.68
C ASN A 20 4.43 11.22 -20.17
N GLU A 21 5.37 11.92 -19.51
CA GLU A 21 5.18 13.26 -18.95
C GLU A 21 3.85 13.40 -18.19
N ALA A 22 3.52 12.38 -17.40
CA ALA A 22 2.23 12.29 -16.75
C ALA A 22 2.16 13.24 -15.54
N SER A 23 1.03 13.94 -15.44
CA SER A 23 0.65 14.76 -14.29
C SER A 23 -0.85 14.63 -14.05
N LEU A 24 -1.28 14.82 -12.79
CA LEU A 24 -2.71 14.79 -12.44
C LEU A 24 -3.39 16.06 -12.92
N GLN A 25 -4.52 15.91 -13.63
CA GLN A 25 -5.36 17.05 -14.01
C GLN A 25 -5.93 17.80 -12.80
N LEU A 26 -6.28 17.06 -11.74
CA LEU A 26 -6.72 17.62 -10.47
C LEU A 26 -5.90 17.02 -9.33
N ARG A 27 -5.31 17.90 -8.52
CA ARG A 27 -4.52 17.47 -7.35
C ARG A 27 -5.43 16.95 -6.24
N CYS A 28 -4.88 16.08 -5.40
CA CYS A 28 -5.57 15.68 -4.17
C CYS A 28 -5.86 16.92 -3.33
N TYR A 29 -7.09 17.03 -2.81
CA TYR A 29 -7.46 18.08 -1.86
C TYR A 29 -6.78 17.91 -0.49
N GLN A 30 -6.52 16.65 -0.11
CA GLN A 30 -5.90 16.29 1.16
C GLN A 30 -4.38 16.17 1.02
N GLU A 31 -3.65 16.75 1.98
CA GLU A 31 -2.20 16.61 2.09
C GLU A 31 -1.81 15.46 3.04
N PRO A 32 -0.70 14.75 2.78
CA PRO A 32 0.18 14.86 1.60
C PRO A 32 -0.37 14.16 0.35
N HIS A 33 -1.42 13.35 0.47
CA HIS A 33 -2.20 12.75 -0.63
C HIS A 33 -3.50 12.13 -0.09
N LEU A 34 -4.38 11.69 -0.99
CA LEU A 34 -5.55 10.88 -0.64
C LEU A 34 -5.14 9.62 0.16
N PRO A 35 -5.88 9.23 1.22
CA PRO A 35 -5.64 7.98 1.93
C PRO A 35 -5.68 6.77 0.99
N VAL A 36 -4.60 5.98 1.00
CA VAL A 36 -4.52 4.71 0.27
C VAL A 36 -4.47 3.57 1.26
N VAL A 37 -5.31 2.56 1.05
CA VAL A 37 -5.43 1.39 1.90
C VAL A 37 -5.38 0.11 1.07
N VAL A 38 -4.69 -0.90 1.57
CA VAL A 38 -4.60 -2.22 0.94
C VAL A 38 -5.53 -3.18 1.69
N ALA A 39 -6.46 -3.79 0.95
CA ALA A 39 -7.29 -4.85 1.50
C ALA A 39 -6.47 -6.14 1.63
N SER A 40 -6.54 -6.78 2.81
CA SER A 40 -5.97 -8.10 3.04
C SER A 40 -7.00 -9.01 3.72
N VAL A 41 -7.12 -10.24 3.24
CA VAL A 41 -8.03 -11.25 3.81
C VAL A 41 -7.19 -12.31 4.53
N GLN A 42 -6.50 -13.13 3.75
CA GLN A 42 -5.79 -14.33 4.25
C GLN A 42 -4.27 -14.25 4.07
N SER A 43 -3.82 -13.59 3.01
CA SER A 43 -2.41 -13.56 2.62
C SER A 43 -1.66 -12.43 3.34
N PRO A 44 -0.48 -12.69 3.92
CA PRO A 44 0.35 -11.63 4.48
C PRO A 44 0.87 -10.66 3.41
N ALA A 45 0.84 -11.03 2.12
CA ALA A 45 1.36 -10.20 1.04
C ALA A 45 0.71 -8.81 0.97
N GLY A 46 -0.60 -8.69 1.21
CA GLY A 46 -1.28 -7.39 1.21
C GLY A 46 -0.78 -6.47 2.33
N VAL A 47 -0.55 -7.05 3.51
CA VAL A 47 -0.01 -6.33 4.68
C VAL A 47 1.44 -5.92 4.44
N THR A 48 2.25 -6.80 3.85
CA THR A 48 3.64 -6.51 3.49
C THR A 48 3.74 -5.35 2.50
N VAL A 49 2.92 -5.36 1.45
CA VAL A 49 2.88 -4.28 0.46
C VAL A 49 2.42 -2.97 1.11
N ALA A 50 1.44 -3.02 2.02
CA ALA A 50 0.98 -1.85 2.74
C ALA A 50 2.09 -1.22 3.60
N GLY A 51 2.76 -2.03 4.42
CA GLY A 51 3.89 -1.57 5.26
C GLY A 51 5.04 -0.99 4.43
N LYS A 52 5.39 -1.64 3.31
CA LYS A 52 6.46 -1.16 2.41
C LYS A 52 6.14 0.20 1.78
N HIS A 53 4.88 0.45 1.44
CA HIS A 53 4.45 1.69 0.77
C HIS A 53 3.83 2.73 1.70
N GLY A 54 3.83 2.50 3.02
CA GLY A 54 3.22 3.37 4.02
C GLY A 54 1.70 3.52 3.83
N ALA A 55 1.04 2.52 3.25
CA ALA A 55 -0.41 2.51 3.07
C ALA A 55 -1.09 1.88 4.29
N GLY A 56 -2.35 2.26 4.54
CA GLY A 56 -3.15 1.61 5.57
C GLY A 56 -3.53 0.18 5.17
N VAL A 57 -3.98 -0.62 6.12
CA VAL A 57 -4.47 -1.99 5.88
C VAL A 57 -5.93 -2.08 6.28
N ILE A 58 -6.76 -2.65 5.40
CA ILE A 58 -8.12 -3.08 5.75
C ILE A 58 -8.13 -4.60 5.80
N SER A 59 -8.35 -5.16 6.99
CA SER A 59 -8.56 -6.60 7.14
C SER A 59 -10.01 -6.95 6.81
N LEU A 60 -10.21 -7.79 5.81
CA LEU A 60 -11.52 -8.32 5.45
C LEU A 60 -11.68 -9.69 6.11
N SER A 61 -12.78 -9.87 6.85
CA SER A 61 -13.06 -11.06 7.64
C SER A 61 -12.83 -12.35 6.86
N VAL A 62 -12.08 -13.28 7.46
CA VAL A 62 -11.83 -14.60 6.87
C VAL A 62 -13.11 -15.43 6.98
N PRO A 63 -13.61 -16.05 5.89
CA PRO A 63 -14.71 -17.01 5.96
C PRO A 63 -14.38 -18.11 6.97
N ARG A 64 -15.38 -18.53 7.76
CA ARG A 64 -15.22 -19.36 8.96
C ARG A 64 -14.60 -20.76 8.67
N ASP A 65 -14.56 -21.18 7.42
CA ASP A 65 -14.24 -22.55 6.97
C ASP A 65 -12.94 -22.71 6.16
N MET A 66 -12.03 -21.73 6.17
CA MET A 66 -10.77 -21.82 5.42
C MET A 66 -9.62 -22.44 6.25
N VAL A 67 -8.86 -23.36 5.62
CA VAL A 67 -7.79 -24.21 6.17
C VAL A 67 -6.62 -23.46 6.84
N ARG A 68 -6.48 -22.14 6.63
CA ARG A 68 -5.36 -21.34 7.14
C ARG A 68 -5.86 -20.12 7.90
N LYS A 69 -5.77 -20.18 9.23
CA LYS A 69 -6.11 -19.07 10.14
C LYS A 69 -4.89 -18.16 10.33
N THR A 70 -4.65 -17.25 9.39
CA THR A 70 -3.82 -16.08 9.71
C THR A 70 -4.67 -15.19 10.59
N THR A 71 -4.32 -15.02 11.86
CA THR A 71 -5.13 -14.21 12.78
C THR A 71 -4.88 -12.71 12.52
N LEU A 72 -5.83 -11.87 12.95
CA LEU A 72 -5.68 -10.41 12.86
C LEU A 72 -4.43 -9.93 13.63
N LYS A 73 -4.08 -10.62 14.72
CA LYS A 73 -2.85 -10.36 15.50
C LYS A 73 -1.60 -10.59 14.65
N ASP A 74 -1.56 -11.68 13.88
CA ASP A 74 -0.43 -11.97 12.99
C ASP A 74 -0.30 -10.92 11.89
N GLN A 75 -1.43 -10.47 11.32
CA GLN A 75 -1.45 -9.37 10.35
C GLN A 75 -0.92 -8.07 10.95
N TRP A 76 -1.31 -7.72 12.18
CA TRP A 76 -0.84 -6.51 12.84
C TRP A 76 0.67 -6.54 13.14
N THR A 77 1.18 -7.69 13.63
CA THR A 77 2.63 -7.86 13.89
C THR A 77 3.45 -7.70 12.61
N ILE A 78 3.03 -8.33 11.51
CA ILE A 78 3.71 -8.25 10.21
C ILE A 78 3.69 -6.80 9.67
N ALA A 79 2.56 -6.09 9.82
CA ALA A 79 2.46 -4.69 9.42
C ALA A 79 3.47 -3.81 10.17
N GLY A 80 3.54 -3.98 11.50
CA GLY A 80 4.43 -3.23 12.37
C GLY A 80 5.90 -3.47 12.06
N GLU A 81 6.31 -4.74 11.94
CA GLU A 81 7.71 -5.10 11.64
C GLU A 81 8.18 -4.53 10.30
N ILE A 82 7.33 -4.63 9.27
CA ILE A 82 7.68 -4.16 7.93
C ILE A 82 7.75 -2.64 7.90
N CYS A 83 6.80 -1.95 8.55
CA CYS A 83 6.86 -0.51 8.72
C CYS A 83 8.15 -0.10 9.43
N CYS A 84 8.47 -0.67 10.59
CA CYS A 84 9.71 -0.34 11.30
C CYS A 84 10.97 -0.57 10.45
N ARG A 85 11.01 -1.66 9.65
CA ARG A 85 12.14 -1.93 8.76
C ARG A 85 12.27 -0.90 7.64
N THR A 86 11.18 -0.54 6.96
CA THR A 86 11.24 0.51 5.93
C THR A 86 11.60 1.89 6.47
N TRP A 87 11.29 2.17 7.74
CA TRP A 87 11.69 3.41 8.40
C TRP A 87 13.14 3.43 8.89
N ALA A 88 13.75 2.27 9.16
CA ALA A 88 15.15 2.17 9.55
C ALA A 88 16.11 2.22 8.34
N ASP A 89 15.63 1.83 7.16
CA ASP A 89 16.42 1.72 5.92
C ASP A 89 16.33 2.95 4.99
N GLY A 90 15.61 4.02 5.39
CA GLY A 90 15.36 5.23 4.59
C GLY A 90 15.78 6.51 5.28
#